data_AF-A0A673WEA6-F1
#
_entry.id   AF-A0A673WEA6-F1
#
_cell.length_a   1.000
_cell.length_b   1.000
_cell.length_c   1.000
_cell.angle_alpha   90.00
_cell.angle_beta   90.00
_cell.angle_gamma   90.00
#
_symmetry.space_group_name_H-M   'P 1'
#
loop_
_entity.id
_entity.type
_entity.pdbx_description
1 polymer ?
#
loop_
_entity_poly.entity_id
_entity_poly.type
_entity_poly.pdbx_seq_one_letter_code
_entity_poly.pdbx_strand_id
1 'polypeptide(L)'
;MAKHASIYPSPEELEAVQKLVSTVECALKQVSDWMDNLDASLSKVPTPTTSDAKDVEDSTGTRSTTKPQNASILCGVMRVGIVAKGLLVKGDMDLELVLMCRDKPTKLLLYTVSANLPVQLQTLTADKYEVRSSVSESAIQVVNTNSPKFTLKITLSSLAMRDKHTATEQGIYPFCLSLVTDLKSCVIVMRILRDMCNRLIVWEPLKGWPIELICEKAIGTCNRPLGPGEALRRVMECIASGILLPDGPGVHDPCEREPTDTLSVITGQQAEAITQNAQHALRLLAFGQLYKVLNMNPLPPTKPSHRLSGSDKKEISGGLCSPEDGHTNDRQLFKKMKHNLMRVVDSEMMDPNHPMNALMRLNQVHPGLQYKLLSQSGPVHTPVFTMSVDVQGTVHEASGSSKKTAKLKVARKVLQALGYPAGFEVDLDSLSADERSDGEGRNHRSERNDRMSTSSRSNSVTSTDTCESRIPGPLLTPGGKNPVMELNEKRRGLKYELISETGGSYDKRFIIEVEVDEQKFRGSGPNKKAAKASAALAALKRLFSDSKDPRNKKRGPGTPVGGQTSLSAHP
;
A
#
# COMPACT_ATOMS: atom_id res chain seq x y z
N MET A 1 16.29 1.82 11.25
CA MET A 1 16.81 2.16 9.91
C MET A 1 18.32 2.04 9.83
N ALA A 2 19.12 2.73 10.65
CA ALA A 2 20.59 2.59 10.61
C ALA A 2 21.09 1.13 10.71
N LYS A 3 20.56 0.34 11.67
CA LYS A 3 20.87 -1.09 11.76
C LYS A 3 20.50 -1.86 10.48
N HIS A 4 19.30 -1.62 9.93
CA HIS A 4 18.86 -2.24 8.67
C HIS A 4 19.80 -1.90 7.51
N ALA A 5 20.22 -0.65 7.36
CA ALA A 5 21.19 -0.26 6.34
C ALA A 5 22.56 -0.95 6.55
N SER A 6 23.02 -1.13 7.79
CA SER A 6 24.29 -1.79 8.08
C SER A 6 24.32 -3.30 7.78
N ILE A 7 23.15 -3.95 7.81
CA ILE A 7 23.01 -5.39 7.55
C ILE A 7 22.47 -5.68 6.14
N TYR A 8 22.08 -4.65 5.40
CA TYR A 8 21.59 -4.83 4.04
C TYR A 8 22.76 -5.21 3.12
N PRO A 9 22.60 -6.19 2.22
CA PRO A 9 23.67 -6.56 1.30
C PRO A 9 24.10 -5.38 0.43
N SER A 10 25.36 -5.37 0.00
CA SER A 10 25.85 -4.33 -0.92
C SER A 10 25.16 -4.45 -2.29
N PRO A 11 25.13 -3.36 -3.10
CA PRO A 11 24.59 -3.43 -4.45
C PRO A 11 25.29 -4.49 -5.32
N GLU A 12 26.60 -4.66 -5.15
CA GLU A 12 27.41 -5.67 -5.84
C GLU A 12 27.01 -7.10 -5.44
N GLU A 13 26.77 -7.35 -4.14
CA GLU A 13 26.27 -8.64 -3.65
C GLU A 13 24.90 -8.96 -4.24
N LEU A 14 23.98 -7.98 -4.27
CA LEU A 14 22.63 -8.15 -4.83
C LEU A 14 22.66 -8.42 -6.34
N GLU A 15 23.50 -7.70 -7.08
CA GLU A 15 23.68 -7.90 -8.51
C GLU A 15 24.27 -9.30 -8.79
N ALA A 16 25.26 -9.73 -8.02
CA ALA A 16 25.84 -11.07 -8.12
C ALA A 16 24.82 -12.17 -7.81
N VAL A 17 23.99 -12.01 -6.78
CA VAL A 17 22.89 -12.94 -6.46
C VAL A 17 21.87 -13.00 -7.60
N GLN A 18 21.43 -11.84 -8.10
CA GLN A 18 20.47 -11.78 -9.20
C GLN A 18 21.03 -12.38 -10.49
N LYS A 19 22.30 -12.13 -10.81
CA LYS A 19 23.00 -12.73 -11.96
C LYS A 19 23.05 -14.25 -11.81
N LEU A 20 23.52 -14.76 -10.67
CA LEU A 20 23.61 -16.20 -10.40
C LEU A 20 22.24 -16.88 -10.54
N VAL A 21 21.21 -16.36 -9.86
CA VAL A 21 19.86 -16.94 -9.88
C VAL A 21 19.29 -16.91 -11.30
N SER A 22 19.38 -15.79 -12.01
CA SER A 22 18.89 -15.66 -13.39
C SER A 22 19.60 -16.60 -14.37
N THR A 23 20.93 -16.71 -14.27
CA THR A 23 21.72 -17.62 -15.11
C THR A 23 21.34 -19.07 -14.87
N VAL A 24 21.19 -19.49 -13.60
CA VAL A 24 20.82 -20.87 -13.27
C VAL A 24 19.37 -21.17 -13.66
N GLU A 25 18.44 -20.23 -13.49
CA GLU A 25 17.05 -20.36 -13.97
C GLU A 25 17.01 -20.57 -15.49
N CYS A 26 17.77 -19.79 -16.25
CA CYS A 26 17.88 -19.93 -17.69
C CYS A 26 18.52 -21.27 -18.09
N ALA A 27 19.57 -21.70 -17.40
CA ALA A 27 20.21 -22.99 -17.64
C ALA A 27 19.26 -24.17 -17.35
N LEU A 28 18.50 -24.12 -16.25
CA LEU A 28 17.48 -25.13 -15.93
C LEU A 28 16.35 -25.15 -16.97
N LYS A 29 15.97 -23.99 -17.52
CA LYS A 29 15.01 -23.93 -18.63
C LYS A 29 15.55 -24.63 -19.88
N GLN A 30 16.82 -24.42 -20.23
CA GLN A 30 17.47 -25.14 -21.34
C GLN A 30 17.57 -26.66 -21.08
N VAL A 31 17.85 -27.07 -19.84
CA VAL A 31 17.81 -28.49 -19.45
C VAL A 31 16.40 -29.06 -19.65
N SER A 32 15.34 -28.34 -19.26
CA SER A 32 13.95 -28.74 -19.50
C SER A 32 13.68 -28.94 -20.99
N ASP A 33 14.04 -27.96 -21.83
CA ASP A 33 13.80 -28.02 -23.28
C ASP A 33 14.57 -29.17 -23.93
N TRP A 34 15.79 -29.45 -23.48
CA TRP A 34 16.57 -30.60 -23.93
C TRP A 34 15.90 -31.93 -23.55
N MET A 35 15.38 -32.05 -22.32
CA MET A 35 14.68 -33.25 -21.87
C MET A 35 13.39 -33.48 -22.64
N ASP A 36 12.62 -32.42 -22.90
CA ASP A 36 11.37 -32.49 -23.65
C ASP A 36 11.62 -32.88 -25.12
N ASN A 37 12.71 -32.38 -25.72
CA ASN A 37 13.13 -32.78 -27.07
C ASN A 37 13.56 -34.25 -27.14
N LEU A 38 14.22 -34.78 -26.10
CA LEU A 38 14.60 -36.19 -26.04
C LEU A 38 13.35 -37.09 -25.98
N ASP A 39 12.37 -36.73 -25.15
CA ASP A 39 11.10 -37.47 -25.03
C ASP A 39 10.27 -37.41 -26.34
N ALA A 40 10.27 -36.26 -27.01
CA ALA A 40 9.64 -36.09 -28.32
C ALA A 40 10.31 -36.92 -29.43
N SER A 41 11.60 -37.23 -29.30
CA SER A 41 12.33 -38.10 -30.24
C SER A 41 12.08 -39.58 -29.99
N LEU A 42 11.95 -39.99 -28.72
CA LEU A 42 11.66 -41.37 -28.33
C LEU A 42 10.22 -41.78 -28.68
N SER A 43 9.28 -40.83 -28.65
CA SER A 43 7.87 -41.04 -29.01
C SER A 43 7.60 -41.08 -30.53
N LYS A 44 8.61 -40.81 -31.39
CA LYS A 44 8.49 -40.81 -32.87
C LYS A 44 8.99 -42.09 -33.56
N VAL A 45 9.30 -43.17 -32.83
CA VAL A 45 9.70 -44.45 -33.46
C VAL A 45 8.47 -45.14 -34.08
N PRO A 46 8.44 -45.42 -35.39
CA PRO A 46 7.33 -46.13 -36.03
C PRO A 46 7.40 -47.64 -35.71
N THR A 47 6.37 -48.18 -35.08
CA THR A 47 6.13 -49.64 -35.09
C THR A 47 5.77 -50.10 -36.50
N PRO A 48 6.34 -51.21 -37.01
CA PRO A 48 6.14 -51.65 -38.38
C PRO A 48 4.72 -52.16 -38.60
N THR A 49 4.21 -51.82 -39.79
CA THR A 49 2.92 -52.10 -40.38
C THR A 49 2.60 -53.59 -40.51
N THR A 50 1.36 -53.97 -40.19
CA THR A 50 0.65 -55.05 -40.90
C THR A 50 -0.78 -54.59 -41.15
N SER A 51 -1.23 -54.77 -42.38
CA SER A 51 -2.39 -54.16 -43.00
C SER A 51 -3.69 -54.96 -42.82
N ASP A 52 -4.78 -54.23 -43.07
CA ASP A 52 -6.10 -54.65 -43.57
C ASP A 52 -7.16 -55.22 -42.59
N ALA A 53 -8.17 -54.39 -42.30
CA ALA A 53 -9.57 -54.61 -42.74
C ALA A 53 -10.49 -53.42 -42.37
N LYS A 54 -11.29 -53.02 -43.37
CA LYS A 54 -12.50 -52.14 -43.37
C LYS A 54 -13.62 -52.68 -42.43
N ASP A 55 -14.68 -52.03 -41.97
CA ASP A 55 -15.46 -50.80 -42.23
C ASP A 55 -16.37 -50.53 -40.98
N VAL A 56 -17.07 -49.39 -40.98
CA VAL A 56 -18.39 -49.05 -40.37
C VAL A 56 -18.37 -47.88 -39.38
N GLU A 57 -18.92 -46.75 -39.85
CA GLU A 57 -19.32 -45.56 -39.11
C GLU A 57 -20.49 -45.85 -38.15
N ASP A 58 -20.44 -45.32 -36.93
CA ASP A 58 -21.65 -44.78 -36.29
C ASP A 58 -21.31 -43.60 -35.36
N SER A 59 -22.18 -42.60 -35.41
CA SER A 59 -22.04 -41.27 -34.84
C SER A 59 -22.69 -41.19 -33.47
N THR A 60 -21.91 -40.97 -32.40
CA THR A 60 -22.42 -40.29 -31.20
C THR A 60 -21.35 -39.40 -30.57
N GLY A 61 -21.60 -38.09 -30.64
CA GLY A 61 -20.73 -37.06 -30.06
C GLY A 61 -20.76 -37.10 -28.54
N THR A 62 -19.70 -37.65 -27.94
CA THR A 62 -19.29 -37.32 -26.57
C THR A 62 -17.91 -36.68 -26.66
N ARG A 63 -17.84 -35.38 -26.37
CA ARG A 63 -16.63 -34.56 -26.40
C ARG A 63 -15.69 -35.03 -25.29
N SER A 64 -14.94 -36.09 -25.56
CA SER A 64 -13.79 -36.51 -24.76
C SER A 64 -12.79 -35.36 -24.75
N THR A 65 -12.60 -34.77 -23.57
CA THR A 65 -11.55 -33.78 -23.32
C THR A 65 -10.20 -34.43 -23.62
N THR A 66 -9.63 -34.05 -24.76
CA THR A 66 -8.27 -34.37 -25.16
C THR A 66 -7.31 -33.83 -24.09
N LYS A 67 -6.80 -34.72 -23.23
CA LYS A 67 -5.66 -34.41 -22.35
C LYS A 67 -4.48 -33.99 -23.23
N PRO A 68 -3.80 -32.86 -22.97
CA PRO A 68 -2.58 -32.51 -23.69
C PRO A 68 -1.50 -33.54 -23.37
N GLN A 69 -1.08 -34.34 -24.35
CA GLN A 69 -0.13 -35.45 -24.14
C GLN A 69 1.35 -35.04 -24.13
N ASN A 70 1.69 -33.75 -24.17
CA ASN A 70 3.07 -33.28 -24.04
C ASN A 70 3.22 -32.33 -22.84
N ALA A 71 3.03 -32.84 -21.63
CA ALA A 71 3.37 -32.08 -20.42
C ALA A 71 4.87 -32.28 -20.13
N SER A 72 5.65 -31.19 -20.09
CA SER A 72 7.09 -31.23 -19.82
C SER A 72 7.42 -31.97 -18.52
N ILE A 73 8.55 -32.69 -18.49
CA ILE A 73 8.98 -33.45 -17.30
C ILE A 73 9.27 -32.49 -16.14
N LEU A 74 9.91 -31.37 -16.45
CA LEU A 74 10.15 -30.26 -15.53
C LEU A 74 9.08 -29.19 -15.76
N CYS A 75 8.32 -28.86 -14.73
CA CYS A 75 7.19 -27.94 -14.81
C CYS A 75 7.60 -26.48 -14.61
N GLY A 76 8.71 -26.22 -13.91
CA GLY A 76 9.19 -24.86 -13.68
C GLY A 76 10.20 -24.76 -12.54
N VAL A 77 10.79 -23.57 -12.41
CA VAL A 77 11.72 -23.22 -11.33
C VAL A 77 11.07 -22.14 -10.47
N MET A 78 11.14 -22.31 -9.15
CA MET A 78 10.59 -21.37 -8.18
C MET A 78 11.71 -20.85 -7.29
N ARG A 79 11.79 -19.54 -7.14
CA ARG A 79 12.59 -18.93 -6.07
C ARG A 79 11.91 -19.22 -4.74
N VAL A 80 12.67 -19.65 -3.75
CA VAL A 80 12.16 -19.89 -2.38
C VAL A 80 13.06 -19.22 -1.34
N GLY A 81 12.67 -19.34 -0.06
CA GLY A 81 13.46 -18.86 1.05
C GLY A 81 13.75 -17.36 1.00
N ILE A 82 14.97 -16.99 1.40
CA ILE A 82 15.38 -15.59 1.58
C ILE A 82 15.48 -14.80 0.26
N VAL A 83 15.66 -15.48 -0.88
CA VAL A 83 15.73 -14.85 -2.20
C VAL A 83 14.34 -14.38 -2.62
N ALA A 84 13.35 -15.28 -2.55
CA ALA A 84 11.98 -14.96 -2.95
C ALA A 84 11.32 -13.92 -2.04
N LYS A 85 11.59 -14.02 -0.73
CA LYS A 85 11.02 -13.13 0.29
C LYS A 85 11.75 -11.79 0.41
N GLY A 86 12.86 -11.60 -0.31
CA GLY A 86 13.70 -10.41 -0.21
C GLY A 86 14.28 -10.24 1.21
N LEU A 87 14.68 -11.31 1.88
CA LEU A 87 15.19 -11.30 3.26
C LEU A 87 16.70 -11.43 3.37
N LEU A 88 17.42 -11.30 2.25
CA LEU A 88 18.87 -11.29 2.21
C LEU A 88 19.45 -10.24 3.18
N VAL A 89 20.45 -10.67 3.95
CA VAL A 89 21.30 -9.86 4.83
C VAL A 89 22.76 -10.08 4.45
N LYS A 90 23.62 -9.12 4.78
CA LYS A 90 25.04 -9.18 4.48
C LYS A 90 25.67 -10.46 5.05
N GLY A 91 26.45 -11.15 4.23
CA GLY A 91 27.09 -12.42 4.60
C GLY A 91 26.28 -13.67 4.25
N ASP A 92 25.06 -13.52 3.72
CA ASP A 92 24.32 -14.65 3.16
C ASP A 92 25.01 -15.16 1.90
N MET A 93 25.53 -16.39 1.96
CA MET A 93 26.14 -17.06 0.82
C MET A 93 25.27 -18.18 0.25
N ASP A 94 24.31 -18.66 1.04
CA ASP A 94 23.44 -19.78 0.69
C ASP A 94 22.11 -19.29 0.14
N LEU A 95 21.76 -19.76 -1.06
CA LEU A 95 20.58 -19.39 -1.82
C LEU A 95 19.79 -20.64 -2.17
N GLU A 96 18.48 -20.52 -2.37
CA GLU A 96 17.61 -21.67 -2.59
C GLU A 96 16.64 -21.48 -3.76
N LEU A 97 16.52 -22.53 -4.58
CA LEU A 97 15.51 -22.69 -5.62
C LEU A 97 14.82 -24.04 -5.44
N VAL A 98 13.58 -24.13 -5.93
CA VAL A 98 12.85 -25.39 -6.07
C VAL A 98 12.61 -25.67 -7.54
N LEU A 99 13.04 -26.85 -8.02
CA LEU A 99 12.76 -27.35 -9.35
C LEU A 99 11.52 -28.26 -9.27
N MET A 100 10.42 -27.80 -9.87
CA MET A 100 9.14 -28.51 -9.87
C MET A 100 9.14 -29.59 -10.96
N CYS A 101 8.93 -30.83 -10.55
CA CYS A 101 8.84 -32.00 -11.41
C CYS A 101 7.38 -32.45 -11.52
N ARG A 102 6.99 -32.92 -12.71
CA ARG A 102 5.64 -33.47 -12.94
C ARG A 102 5.38 -34.69 -12.05
N ASP A 103 6.30 -35.63 -12.11
CA ASP A 103 6.29 -36.88 -11.35
C ASP A 103 7.24 -36.80 -10.14
N LYS A 104 7.11 -37.73 -9.19
CA LYS A 104 8.00 -37.80 -8.02
C LYS A 104 9.47 -37.86 -8.49
N PRO A 105 10.35 -36.96 -8.00
CA PRO A 105 11.73 -36.93 -8.47
C PRO A 105 12.44 -38.24 -8.18
N THR A 106 13.11 -38.78 -9.18
CA THR A 106 13.87 -40.02 -9.08
C THR A 106 15.37 -39.74 -9.03
N LYS A 107 16.15 -40.69 -8.52
CA LYS A 107 17.63 -40.59 -8.55
C LYS A 107 18.15 -40.38 -9.98
N LEU A 108 17.53 -41.04 -10.96
CA LEU A 108 17.88 -40.89 -12.37
C LEU A 108 17.64 -39.45 -12.85
N LEU A 109 16.47 -38.88 -12.54
CA LEU A 109 16.18 -37.49 -12.89
C LEU A 109 17.20 -36.51 -12.29
N LEU A 110 17.54 -36.68 -11.01
CA LEU A 110 18.53 -35.87 -10.33
C LEU A 110 19.90 -35.95 -11.03
N TYR A 111 20.36 -37.16 -11.36
CA TYR A 111 21.63 -37.34 -12.05
C TYR A 111 21.61 -36.73 -13.45
N THR A 112 20.55 -36.96 -14.22
CA THR A 112 20.39 -36.40 -15.57
C THR A 112 20.44 -34.88 -15.56
N VAL A 113 19.68 -34.23 -14.67
CA VAL A 113 19.71 -32.77 -14.53
C VAL A 113 21.09 -32.29 -14.08
N SER A 114 21.71 -32.97 -13.10
CA SER A 114 23.04 -32.57 -12.60
C SER A 114 24.16 -32.71 -13.62
N ALA A 115 24.05 -33.66 -14.55
CA ALA A 115 25.05 -33.89 -15.61
C ALA A 115 24.89 -32.88 -16.76
N ASN A 116 23.66 -32.48 -17.08
CA ASN A 116 23.40 -31.54 -18.18
C ASN A 116 23.51 -30.07 -17.75
N LEU A 117 23.19 -29.74 -16.50
CA LEU A 117 23.23 -28.36 -16.00
C LEU A 117 24.57 -27.64 -16.25
N PRO A 118 25.76 -28.24 -16.01
CA PRO A 118 27.04 -27.63 -16.35
C PRO A 118 27.20 -27.30 -17.84
N VAL A 119 26.67 -28.16 -18.73
CA VAL A 119 26.74 -27.98 -20.18
C VAL A 119 25.94 -26.75 -20.59
N GLN A 120 24.73 -26.59 -20.05
CA GLN A 120 23.89 -25.41 -20.32
C GLN A 120 24.41 -24.14 -19.64
N LEU A 121 25.10 -24.24 -18.50
CA LEU A 121 25.73 -23.07 -17.88
C LEU A 121 26.87 -22.50 -18.74
N GLN A 122 27.66 -23.37 -19.39
CA GLN A 122 28.76 -22.96 -20.27
C GLN A 122 28.31 -22.26 -21.55
N THR A 123 27.07 -22.50 -22.02
CA THR A 123 26.52 -21.80 -23.19
C THR A 123 26.03 -20.39 -22.85
N LEU A 124 25.67 -20.16 -21.59
CA LEU A 124 25.07 -18.90 -21.13
C LEU A 124 26.08 -17.90 -20.55
N THR A 125 27.20 -18.38 -20.01
CA THR A 125 28.19 -17.51 -19.37
C THR A 125 29.58 -18.13 -19.40
N ALA A 126 30.60 -17.26 -19.43
CA ALA A 126 32.00 -17.64 -19.28
C ALA A 126 32.40 -17.90 -17.81
N ASP A 127 31.53 -17.56 -16.85
CA ASP A 127 31.77 -17.80 -15.42
C ASP A 127 31.84 -19.30 -15.12
N LYS A 128 32.80 -19.69 -14.27
CA LYS A 128 32.96 -21.09 -13.86
C LYS A 128 32.06 -21.42 -12.68
N TYR A 129 31.29 -22.50 -12.82
CA TYR A 129 30.43 -23.04 -11.77
C TYR A 129 30.82 -24.48 -11.45
N GLU A 130 30.82 -24.80 -10.16
CA GLU A 130 30.91 -26.18 -9.68
C GLU A 130 29.51 -26.71 -9.37
N VAL A 131 29.15 -27.84 -9.96
CA VAL A 131 27.83 -28.47 -9.77
C VAL A 131 28.01 -29.81 -9.06
N ARG A 132 27.32 -29.99 -7.93
CA ARG A 132 27.33 -31.21 -7.12
C ARG A 132 25.92 -31.68 -6.86
N SER A 133 25.62 -32.96 -7.07
CA SER A 133 24.33 -33.55 -6.71
C SER A 133 24.39 -34.23 -5.33
N SER A 134 23.31 -34.07 -4.55
CA SER A 134 23.12 -34.69 -3.24
C SER A 134 21.81 -35.47 -3.23
N VAL A 135 21.92 -36.80 -3.17
CA VAL A 135 20.76 -37.70 -3.21
C VAL A 135 19.98 -37.65 -1.89
N SER A 136 20.65 -37.51 -0.75
CA SER A 136 20.02 -37.45 0.58
C SER A 136 19.11 -36.23 0.74
N GLU A 137 19.46 -35.12 0.10
CA GLU A 137 18.69 -33.88 0.15
C GLU A 137 17.77 -33.70 -1.07
N SER A 138 17.77 -34.63 -2.02
CA SER A 138 17.09 -34.48 -3.32
C SER A 138 17.44 -33.14 -4.00
N ALA A 139 18.72 -32.76 -3.95
CA ALA A 139 19.16 -31.41 -4.31
C ALA A 139 20.42 -31.38 -5.17
N ILE A 140 20.55 -30.30 -5.95
CA ILE A 140 21.73 -29.96 -6.74
C ILE A 140 22.31 -28.66 -6.20
N GLN A 141 23.57 -28.65 -5.82
CA GLN A 141 24.30 -27.47 -5.39
C GLN A 141 25.11 -26.91 -6.55
N VAL A 142 24.95 -25.61 -6.80
CA VAL A 142 25.71 -24.85 -7.80
C VAL A 142 26.51 -23.79 -7.06
N VAL A 143 27.84 -23.88 -7.13
CA VAL A 143 28.75 -22.95 -6.45
C VAL A 143 29.49 -22.11 -7.48
N ASN A 144 29.44 -20.79 -7.35
CA ASN A 144 30.26 -19.89 -8.18
C ASN A 144 31.72 -19.91 -7.71
N THR A 145 32.68 -19.96 -8.63
CA THR A 145 34.10 -19.87 -8.29
C THR A 145 34.58 -18.43 -8.04
N ASN A 146 33.84 -17.43 -8.56
CA ASN A 146 34.16 -16.02 -8.37
C ASN A 146 33.90 -15.61 -6.91
N SER A 147 34.68 -14.66 -6.40
CA SER A 147 34.47 -14.09 -5.05
C SER A 147 33.46 -12.93 -5.12
N PRO A 148 32.43 -12.89 -4.26
CA PRO A 148 32.09 -13.84 -3.20
C PRO A 148 31.47 -15.16 -3.70
N LYS A 149 31.81 -16.27 -3.03
CA LYS A 149 31.36 -17.62 -3.40
C LYS A 149 29.94 -17.86 -2.89
N PHE A 150 28.96 -17.68 -3.76
CA PHE A 150 27.58 -18.06 -3.48
C PHE A 150 27.35 -19.55 -3.77
N THR A 151 26.57 -20.18 -2.89
CA THR A 151 26.08 -21.55 -3.01
C THR A 151 24.59 -21.51 -3.29
N LEU A 152 24.16 -21.99 -4.45
CA LEU A 152 22.76 -22.10 -4.83
C LEU A 152 22.31 -23.56 -4.74
N LYS A 153 21.42 -23.87 -3.80
CA LYS A 153 20.81 -25.18 -3.63
C LYS A 153 19.49 -25.25 -4.39
N ILE A 154 19.40 -26.18 -5.33
CA ILE A 154 18.21 -26.45 -6.14
C ILE A 154 17.59 -27.75 -5.62
N THR A 155 16.45 -27.67 -4.94
CA THR A 155 15.75 -28.86 -4.42
C THR A 155 14.71 -29.34 -5.43
N LEU A 156 14.75 -30.61 -5.81
CA LEU A 156 13.76 -31.21 -6.69
C LEU A 156 12.53 -31.63 -5.86
N SER A 157 11.35 -31.17 -6.28
CA SER A 157 10.09 -31.49 -5.63
C SER A 157 8.99 -31.73 -6.66
N SER A 158 7.89 -32.39 -6.27
CA SER A 158 6.72 -32.62 -7.11
C SER A 158 5.44 -32.47 -6.30
N LEU A 159 4.38 -31.96 -6.91
CA LEU A 159 3.05 -31.94 -6.30
C LEU A 159 2.55 -33.36 -5.97
N ALA A 160 3.02 -34.37 -6.72
CA ALA A 160 2.68 -35.77 -6.46
C ALA A 160 3.33 -36.33 -5.17
N MET A 161 4.28 -35.62 -4.55
CA MET A 161 4.88 -36.00 -3.27
C MET A 161 3.97 -35.73 -2.07
N ARG A 162 2.98 -34.84 -2.19
CA ARG A 162 1.90 -34.71 -1.20
C ARG A 162 0.86 -35.80 -1.45
N ASP A 163 0.46 -36.53 -0.41
CA ASP A 163 -0.33 -37.75 -0.53
C ASP A 163 -1.66 -37.60 -1.29
N LYS A 164 -2.11 -38.72 -1.89
CA LYS A 164 -3.20 -38.85 -2.89
C LYS A 164 -4.64 -38.55 -2.38
N HIS A 165 -4.82 -37.79 -1.31
CA HIS A 165 -6.12 -37.22 -1.00
C HIS A 165 -6.11 -35.72 -1.32
N THR A 166 -6.94 -35.34 -2.30
CA THR A 166 -7.41 -33.98 -2.64
C THR A 166 -6.72 -33.27 -3.82
N ALA A 167 -7.53 -33.02 -4.85
CA ALA A 167 -7.15 -32.52 -6.17
C ALA A 167 -7.44 -31.01 -6.33
N THR A 168 -7.10 -30.17 -5.35
CA THR A 168 -7.49 -28.74 -5.41
C THR A 168 -6.52 -27.78 -4.72
N GLU A 169 -5.20 -27.90 -4.93
CA GLU A 169 -4.26 -27.00 -4.26
C GLU A 169 -3.09 -26.56 -5.16
N GLN A 170 -3.37 -25.62 -6.07
CA GLN A 170 -2.34 -24.84 -6.78
C GLN A 170 -1.86 -23.61 -5.94
N GLY A 171 -2.35 -23.43 -4.72
CA GLY A 171 -2.28 -22.15 -3.98
C GLY A 171 -1.36 -22.07 -2.75
N ILE A 172 -0.77 -23.17 -2.24
CA ILE A 172 -0.07 -23.14 -0.94
C ILE A 172 1.28 -22.39 -1.01
N TYR A 173 2.11 -22.66 -2.03
CA TYR A 173 3.40 -21.98 -2.18
C TYR A 173 3.28 -20.47 -2.46
N PRO A 174 2.35 -19.99 -3.32
CA PRO A 174 2.08 -18.57 -3.50
C PRO A 174 1.55 -17.89 -2.22
N PHE A 175 0.71 -18.59 -1.44
CA PHE A 175 0.08 -18.04 -0.23
C PHE A 175 1.09 -17.73 0.88
N CYS A 176 2.07 -18.61 1.09
CA CYS A 176 3.18 -18.39 2.03
C CYS A 176 4.00 -17.13 1.69
N LEU A 177 4.19 -16.86 0.39
CA LEU A 177 5.01 -15.74 -0.09
C LEU A 177 4.28 -14.39 0.03
N SER A 178 2.97 -14.33 -0.22
CA SER A 178 2.19 -13.09 -0.21
C SER A 178 1.87 -12.57 1.21
N LEU A 179 1.79 -13.46 2.20
CA LEU A 179 1.47 -13.08 3.59
C LEU A 179 2.45 -12.06 4.19
N VAL A 180 3.71 -12.07 3.77
CA VAL A 180 4.79 -11.38 4.50
C VAL A 180 5.26 -10.10 3.80
N THR A 181 5.06 -9.98 2.49
CA THR A 181 5.56 -8.87 1.68
C THR A 181 4.68 -7.61 1.73
N ASP A 182 3.40 -7.76 2.07
CA ASP A 182 2.41 -6.68 1.91
C ASP A 182 2.31 -5.76 3.14
N LEU A 183 2.89 -6.17 4.27
CA LEU A 183 2.85 -5.42 5.53
C LEU A 183 3.97 -4.37 5.63
N LYS A 184 3.58 -3.10 5.82
CA LYS A 184 4.54 -1.99 5.99
C LYS A 184 5.51 -2.28 7.14
N SER A 185 6.80 -2.12 6.86
CA SER A 185 7.90 -2.35 7.82
C SER A 185 8.17 -3.80 8.20
N CYS A 186 7.35 -4.78 7.81
CA CYS A 186 7.53 -6.19 8.17
C CYS A 186 8.87 -6.74 7.66
N VAL A 187 9.16 -6.57 6.36
CA VAL A 187 10.44 -6.97 5.75
C VAL A 187 11.66 -6.37 6.44
N ILE A 188 11.57 -5.10 6.84
CA ILE A 188 12.66 -4.42 7.56
C ILE A 188 12.88 -5.05 8.94
N VAL A 189 11.80 -5.33 9.66
CA VAL A 189 11.84 -5.94 11.00
C VAL A 189 12.36 -7.37 10.93
N MET A 190 11.90 -8.17 9.97
CA MET A 190 12.40 -9.53 9.78
C MET A 190 13.89 -9.59 9.49
N ARG A 191 14.42 -8.71 8.62
CA ARG A 191 15.88 -8.63 8.39
C ARG A 191 16.64 -8.31 9.68
N ILE A 192 16.14 -7.38 10.50
CA ILE A 192 16.76 -7.03 11.78
C ILE A 192 16.71 -8.21 12.76
N LEU A 193 15.58 -8.91 12.86
CA LEU A 193 15.43 -10.05 13.76
C LEU A 193 16.24 -11.26 13.27
N ARG A 194 16.38 -11.45 11.96
CA ARG A 194 17.26 -12.46 11.38
C ARG A 194 18.73 -12.18 11.69
N ASP A 195 19.19 -10.93 11.56
CA ASP A 195 20.51 -10.53 12.08
C ASP A 195 20.65 -10.80 13.57
N MET A 196 19.59 -10.59 14.37
CA MET A 196 19.62 -10.89 15.79
C MET A 196 19.73 -12.40 16.08
N CYS A 197 18.99 -13.24 15.34
CA CYS A 197 19.09 -14.71 15.42
C CYS A 197 20.48 -15.21 15.01
N ASN A 198 21.11 -14.56 14.02
CA ASN A 198 22.47 -14.91 13.59
C ASN A 198 23.54 -14.50 14.63
N ARG A 199 23.31 -13.46 15.44
CA ARG A 199 24.28 -12.96 16.42
C ARG A 199 24.09 -13.52 17.82
N LEU A 200 22.85 -13.79 18.22
CA LEU A 200 22.51 -14.22 19.57
C LEU A 200 22.04 -15.67 19.53
N ILE A 201 22.85 -16.57 20.09
CA ILE A 201 22.55 -18.01 20.14
C ILE A 201 21.19 -18.28 20.78
N VAL A 202 20.77 -17.48 21.77
CA VAL A 202 19.45 -17.61 22.41
C VAL A 202 18.30 -17.51 21.40
N TRP A 203 18.45 -16.70 20.34
CA TRP A 203 17.42 -16.45 19.35
C TRP A 203 17.51 -17.39 18.12
N GLU A 204 18.56 -18.18 18.03
CA GLU A 204 18.81 -19.09 16.90
C GLU A 204 17.64 -20.06 16.61
N PRO A 205 16.93 -20.63 17.62
CA PRO A 205 15.79 -21.51 17.37
C PRO A 205 14.61 -20.87 16.63
N LEU A 206 14.52 -19.53 16.60
CA LEU A 206 13.48 -18.81 15.85
C LEU A 206 13.86 -18.53 14.40
N LYS A 207 15.11 -18.81 14.00
CA LYS A 207 15.63 -18.48 12.68
C LYS A 207 14.81 -19.18 11.58
N GLY A 208 14.34 -18.40 10.61
CA GLY A 208 13.57 -18.90 9.47
C GLY A 208 12.06 -18.76 9.68
N TRP A 209 11.31 -19.84 9.46
CA TRP A 209 9.85 -19.78 9.39
C TRP A 209 9.16 -19.28 10.68
N PRO A 210 9.57 -19.67 11.90
CA PRO A 210 8.93 -19.20 13.13
C PRO A 210 8.96 -17.67 13.29
N ILE A 211 10.12 -17.03 13.09
CA ILE A 211 10.22 -15.57 13.25
C ILE A 211 9.44 -14.81 12.18
N GLU A 212 9.34 -15.36 10.97
CA GLU A 212 8.56 -14.76 9.88
C GLU A 212 7.06 -14.73 10.22
N LEU A 213 6.53 -15.85 10.70
CA LEU A 213 5.12 -15.94 11.13
C LEU A 213 4.82 -15.06 12.34
N ILE A 214 5.73 -15.01 13.32
CA ILE A 214 5.56 -14.12 14.48
C ILE A 214 5.55 -12.66 14.02
N CYS A 215 6.41 -12.27 13.08
CA CYS A 215 6.41 -10.91 12.54
C CYS A 215 5.10 -10.57 11.83
N GLU A 216 4.62 -11.47 10.97
CA GLU A 216 3.36 -11.30 10.26
C GLU A 216 2.20 -11.17 11.25
N LYS A 217 2.02 -12.11 12.18
CA LYS A 217 0.90 -12.09 13.14
C LYS A 217 0.99 -10.89 14.08
N ALA A 218 2.18 -10.56 14.57
CA ALA A 218 2.36 -9.41 15.47
C ALA A 218 2.05 -8.09 14.75
N ILE A 219 2.54 -7.89 13.52
CA ILE A 219 2.37 -6.62 12.80
C ILE A 219 0.98 -6.55 12.13
N GLY A 220 0.51 -7.66 11.54
CA GLY A 220 -0.75 -7.77 10.80
C GLY A 220 -1.99 -7.60 11.69
N THR A 221 -1.90 -7.89 12.98
CA THR A 221 -2.99 -7.65 13.95
C THR A 221 -3.17 -6.16 14.31
N CYS A 222 -2.38 -5.24 13.75
CA CYS A 222 -2.56 -3.81 13.97
C CYS A 222 -3.55 -3.17 12.98
N ASN A 223 -4.48 -2.39 13.52
CA ASN A 223 -5.45 -1.62 12.74
C ASN A 223 -4.86 -0.38 12.02
N ARG A 224 -3.54 -0.21 12.04
CA ARG A 224 -2.84 0.90 11.38
C ARG A 224 -1.43 0.48 10.93
N PRO A 225 -0.89 1.09 9.87
CA PRO A 225 0.49 0.84 9.46
C PRO A 225 1.48 1.31 10.53
N LEU A 226 2.43 0.45 10.87
CA LEU A 226 3.46 0.73 11.86
C LEU A 226 4.76 1.20 11.18
N GLY A 227 5.46 2.12 11.85
CA GLY A 227 6.84 2.45 11.50
C GLY A 227 7.81 1.36 11.97
N PRO A 228 9.04 1.25 11.44
CA PRO A 228 9.95 0.14 11.75
C PRO A 228 10.27 -0.03 13.23
N GLY A 229 10.44 1.07 13.98
CA GLY A 229 10.72 0.99 15.42
C GLY A 229 9.51 0.53 16.25
N GLU A 230 8.30 0.90 15.81
CA GLU A 230 7.05 0.48 16.46
C GLU A 230 6.70 -0.96 16.12
N ALA A 231 6.88 -1.37 14.86
CA ALA A 231 6.73 -2.74 14.41
C ALA A 231 7.69 -3.69 15.15
N LEU A 232 8.97 -3.33 15.28
CA LEU A 232 9.94 -4.09 16.07
C LEU A 232 9.53 -4.21 17.53
N ARG A 233 9.07 -3.11 18.15
CA ARG A 233 8.57 -3.13 19.52
C ARG A 233 7.40 -4.11 19.68
N ARG A 234 6.45 -4.08 18.74
CA ARG A 234 5.28 -4.95 18.78
C ARG A 234 5.62 -6.44 18.64
N VAL A 235 6.59 -6.78 17.78
CA VAL A 235 7.11 -8.16 17.70
C VAL A 235 7.73 -8.57 19.03
N MET A 236 8.53 -7.70 19.66
CA MET A 236 9.10 -7.98 20.99
C MET A 236 8.02 -8.13 22.07
N GLU A 237 6.94 -7.34 22.03
CA GLU A 237 5.77 -7.46 22.93
C GLU A 237 5.10 -8.82 22.79
N CYS A 238 4.91 -9.28 21.55
CA CYS A 238 4.32 -10.58 21.25
C CYS A 238 5.17 -11.74 21.79
N ILE A 239 6.49 -11.68 21.65
CA ILE A 239 7.40 -12.71 22.17
C ILE A 239 7.47 -12.66 23.71
N ALA A 240 7.52 -11.44 24.27
CA ALA A 240 7.60 -11.20 25.70
C ALA A 240 6.33 -11.60 26.46
N SER A 241 5.17 -11.62 25.80
CA SER A 241 3.90 -12.07 26.39
C SER A 241 3.83 -13.59 26.57
N GLY A 242 4.84 -14.34 26.12
CA GLY A 242 4.93 -15.78 26.33
C GLY A 242 4.31 -16.63 25.23
N ILE A 243 4.22 -16.13 23.99
CA ILE A 243 3.71 -16.91 22.83
C ILE A 243 4.50 -18.22 22.60
N LEU A 244 5.76 -18.26 23.01
CA LEU A 244 6.66 -19.41 22.84
C LEU A 244 6.60 -20.43 23.99
N LEU A 245 6.01 -20.07 25.13
CA LEU A 245 6.01 -20.92 26.32
C LEU A 245 5.15 -22.17 26.10
N PRO A 246 5.39 -23.29 26.82
CA PRO A 246 4.63 -24.53 26.65
C PRO A 246 3.12 -24.39 26.82
N ASP A 247 2.67 -23.49 27.70
CA ASP A 247 1.25 -23.17 27.91
C ASP A 247 0.78 -21.94 27.10
N GLY A 248 1.61 -21.47 26.17
CA GLY A 248 1.32 -20.35 25.30
C GLY A 248 0.41 -20.71 24.12
N PRO A 249 -0.13 -19.71 23.41
CA PRO A 249 -0.99 -19.95 22.25
C PRO A 249 -0.27 -20.57 21.04
N GLY A 250 1.06 -20.61 21.03
CA GLY A 250 1.85 -21.17 19.93
C GLY A 250 1.78 -20.37 18.62
N VAL A 251 2.39 -20.91 17.56
CA VAL A 251 2.36 -20.31 16.22
C VAL A 251 2.01 -21.38 15.18
N HIS A 252 0.74 -21.42 14.83
CA HIS A 252 0.21 -22.32 13.80
C HIS A 252 0.77 -22.00 12.42
N ASP A 253 1.21 -23.04 11.71
CA ASP A 253 1.66 -22.95 10.33
C ASP A 253 0.47 -22.80 9.35
N PRO A 254 0.30 -21.68 8.65
CA PRO A 254 -0.77 -21.52 7.67
C PRO A 254 -0.56 -22.35 6.39
N CYS A 255 0.62 -22.94 6.19
CA CYS A 255 0.98 -23.73 5.02
C CYS A 255 0.74 -25.23 5.20
N GLU A 256 0.41 -25.65 6.42
CA GLU A 256 0.04 -27.03 6.75
C GLU A 256 -1.47 -27.15 6.96
N ARG A 257 -2.03 -28.25 6.45
CA ARG A 257 -3.46 -28.53 6.55
C ARG A 257 -3.85 -28.98 7.95
N GLU A 258 -3.01 -29.79 8.57
CA GLU A 258 -3.18 -30.20 9.96
C GLU A 258 -2.64 -29.11 10.89
N PRO A 259 -3.28 -28.88 12.04
CA PRO A 259 -2.87 -27.83 12.96
C PRO A 259 -1.50 -28.11 13.55
N THR A 260 -0.49 -27.59 12.88
CA THR A 260 0.92 -27.84 13.15
C THR A 260 1.52 -26.61 13.79
N ASP A 261 2.03 -26.76 15.01
CA ASP A 261 2.75 -25.70 15.69
C ASP A 261 4.21 -25.66 15.19
N THR A 262 4.58 -24.52 14.61
CA THR A 262 5.94 -24.26 14.11
C THR A 262 6.98 -24.20 15.22
N LEU A 263 6.54 -24.03 16.48
CA LEU A 263 7.41 -23.94 17.64
C LEU A 263 7.71 -25.28 18.31
N SER A 264 7.17 -26.38 17.79
CA SER A 264 7.37 -27.73 18.35
C SER A 264 8.84 -28.17 18.48
N VAL A 265 9.74 -27.58 17.69
CA VAL A 265 11.20 -27.84 17.74
C VAL A 265 11.87 -27.13 18.93
N ILE A 266 11.25 -26.10 19.49
CA ILE A 266 11.82 -25.27 20.55
C ILE A 266 11.52 -25.92 21.91
N THR A 267 12.57 -26.17 22.69
CA THR A 267 12.42 -26.69 24.06
C THR A 267 11.84 -25.64 25.00
N GLY A 268 11.16 -26.05 26.07
CA GLY A 268 10.64 -25.13 27.08
C GLY A 268 11.71 -24.20 27.67
N GLN A 269 12.92 -24.70 27.89
CA GLN A 269 14.06 -23.90 28.37
C GLN A 269 14.51 -22.84 27.35
N GLN A 270 14.54 -23.18 26.05
CA GLN A 270 14.85 -22.23 25.00
C GLN A 270 13.74 -21.16 24.90
N ALA A 271 12.48 -21.56 24.97
CA ALA A 271 11.34 -20.66 24.96
C ALA A 271 11.41 -19.65 26.12
N GLU A 272 11.66 -20.12 27.34
CA GLU A 272 11.84 -19.26 28.52
C GLU A 272 12.99 -18.26 28.33
N ALA A 273 14.14 -18.72 27.84
CA ALA A 273 15.31 -17.87 27.61
C ALA A 273 15.01 -16.78 26.56
N ILE A 274 14.32 -17.12 25.47
CA ILE A 274 13.91 -16.18 24.43
C ILE A 274 12.90 -15.17 24.99
N THR A 275 11.86 -15.64 25.69
CA THR A 275 10.85 -14.77 26.31
C THR A 275 11.46 -13.81 27.32
N GLN A 276 12.38 -14.27 28.18
CA GLN A 276 13.11 -13.42 29.12
C GLN A 276 13.96 -12.37 28.38
N ASN A 277 14.65 -12.76 27.30
CA ASN A 277 15.42 -11.84 26.47
C ASN A 277 14.54 -10.78 25.80
N ALA A 278 13.38 -11.17 25.26
CA ALA A 278 12.41 -10.25 24.67
C ALA A 278 11.87 -9.25 25.71
N GLN A 279 11.53 -9.73 26.91
CA GLN A 279 11.10 -8.85 28.02
C GLN A 279 12.21 -7.86 28.42
N HIS A 280 13.47 -8.30 28.45
CA HIS A 280 14.59 -7.40 28.73
C HIS A 280 14.77 -6.37 27.62
N ALA A 281 14.69 -6.79 26.35
CA ALA A 281 14.74 -5.90 25.21
C ALA A 281 13.64 -4.82 25.29
N LEU A 282 12.39 -5.18 25.64
CA LEU A 282 11.31 -4.20 25.79
C LEU A 282 11.60 -3.14 26.85
N ARG A 283 12.17 -3.52 27.99
CA ARG A 283 12.61 -2.57 29.02
C ARG A 283 13.65 -1.61 28.44
N LEU A 284 14.66 -2.12 27.73
CA LEU A 284 15.64 -1.27 27.05
C LEU A 284 15.00 -0.34 26.01
N LEU A 285 14.02 -0.82 25.23
CA LEU A 285 13.28 -0.03 24.27
C LEU A 285 12.47 1.10 24.94
N ALA A 286 11.87 0.83 26.10
CA ALA A 286 11.13 1.83 26.88
C ALA A 286 12.05 2.95 27.39
N PHE A 287 13.27 2.61 27.80
CA PHE A 287 14.29 3.57 28.26
C PHE A 287 15.16 4.15 27.13
N GLY A 288 14.75 4.02 25.85
CA GLY A 288 15.48 4.61 24.72
C GLY A 288 16.82 3.95 24.41
N GLN A 289 17.09 2.76 24.94
CA GLN A 289 18.33 2.01 24.79
C GLN A 289 18.25 0.92 23.72
N LEU A 290 17.43 1.12 22.68
CA LEU A 290 17.29 0.18 21.54
C LEU A 290 18.64 -0.17 20.88
N TYR A 291 19.60 0.76 20.87
CA TYR A 291 20.93 0.54 20.30
C TYR A 291 21.67 -0.65 20.94
N LYS A 292 21.43 -0.93 22.23
CA LYS A 292 21.99 -2.10 22.92
C LYS A 292 21.41 -3.40 22.38
N VAL A 293 20.09 -3.45 22.18
CA VAL A 293 19.39 -4.62 21.61
C VAL A 293 19.87 -4.89 20.17
N LEU A 294 20.06 -3.82 19.39
CA LEU A 294 20.54 -3.90 18.02
C LEU A 294 22.06 -4.11 17.89
N ASN A 295 22.78 -4.18 19.01
CA ASN A 295 24.24 -4.22 19.10
C ASN A 295 24.92 -3.19 18.18
N MET A 296 24.52 -1.93 18.35
CA MET A 296 25.08 -0.79 17.61
C MET A 296 25.42 0.34 18.56
N ASN A 297 26.32 1.23 18.13
CA ASN A 297 26.58 2.46 18.87
C ASN A 297 25.32 3.34 18.87
N PRO A 298 25.07 4.09 19.97
CA PRO A 298 24.00 5.07 19.98
C PRO A 298 24.23 6.05 18.83
N LEU A 299 23.17 6.32 18.07
CA LEU A 299 23.24 7.30 17.00
C LEU A 299 23.49 8.69 17.62
N PRO A 300 24.20 9.59 16.91
CA PRO A 300 24.37 10.95 17.36
C PRO A 300 23.00 11.52 17.74
N PRO A 301 22.86 12.17 18.90
CA PRO A 301 21.60 12.81 19.24
C PRO A 301 21.30 13.79 18.10
N THR A 302 20.20 13.54 17.38
CA THR A 302 19.66 14.54 16.47
C THR A 302 19.49 15.78 17.32
N LYS A 303 20.21 16.87 16.97
CA LYS A 303 20.21 18.11 17.75
C LYS A 303 18.77 18.38 18.17
N PRO A 304 18.47 18.53 19.47
CA PRO A 304 17.16 19.00 19.84
C PRO A 304 17.02 20.35 19.14
N SER A 305 16.08 20.45 18.20
CA SER A 305 15.63 21.75 17.70
C SER A 305 15.43 22.63 18.93
N HIS A 306 16.10 23.80 18.94
CA HIS A 306 16.21 24.70 20.08
C HIS A 306 14.94 24.65 20.94
N ARG A 307 14.98 23.89 22.03
CA ARG A 307 14.09 24.19 23.14
C ARG A 307 14.60 25.52 23.65
N LEU A 308 13.72 26.51 23.61
CA LEU A 308 13.88 27.81 24.25
C LEU A 308 14.69 27.65 25.54
N SER A 309 15.86 28.28 25.53
CA SER A 309 16.62 28.61 26.73
C SER A 309 15.74 29.54 27.57
N GLY A 310 14.96 28.95 28.47
CA GLY A 310 14.41 29.63 29.63
C GLY A 310 15.26 29.23 30.82
N SER A 311 16.34 29.97 31.04
CA SER A 311 17.04 29.99 32.31
C SER A 311 16.10 30.60 33.34
N ASP A 312 15.65 29.80 34.30
CA ASP A 312 15.48 30.28 35.67
C ASP A 312 15.75 29.14 36.65
N LYS A 313 16.78 29.37 37.46
CA LYS A 313 17.17 28.54 38.60
C LYS A 313 16.19 28.79 39.74
N LYS A 314 15.62 27.73 40.32
CA LYS A 314 15.38 27.66 41.76
C LYS A 314 15.22 26.21 42.21
N GLU A 315 16.18 25.76 43.00
CA GLU A 315 16.03 24.59 43.87
C GLU A 315 14.96 24.86 44.93
N ILE A 316 14.24 23.82 45.36
CA ILE A 316 14.08 23.37 46.77
C ILE A 316 13.03 22.23 46.86
N SER A 317 13.49 21.12 47.44
CA SER A 317 12.84 20.01 48.18
C SER A 317 11.34 19.64 48.04
N GLY A 318 11.11 18.34 47.83
CA GLY A 318 10.35 17.45 48.73
C GLY A 318 8.81 17.53 48.79
N GLY A 319 8.13 16.40 48.58
CA GLY A 319 6.74 16.21 49.06
C GLY A 319 5.85 15.35 48.16
N LEU A 320 5.42 14.22 48.71
CA LEU A 320 4.46 13.23 48.20
C LEU A 320 3.01 13.78 48.19
N CYS A 321 2.21 13.47 47.16
CA CYS A 321 0.80 13.00 47.22
C CYS A 321 0.02 13.24 45.90
N SER A 322 -0.68 12.19 45.44
CA SER A 322 -1.92 12.26 44.64
C SER A 322 -3.14 12.21 45.60
N PRO A 323 -4.42 12.26 45.18
CA PRO A 323 -5.03 12.43 43.84
C PRO A 323 -6.17 13.50 43.78
N GLU A 324 -6.63 13.82 42.55
CA GLU A 324 -8.05 13.87 42.09
C GLU A 324 -8.34 14.95 41.02
N ASP A 325 -8.95 14.44 39.92
CA ASP A 325 -9.89 14.97 38.94
C ASP A 325 -9.81 16.35 38.26
N GLY A 326 -10.01 16.30 36.93
CA GLY A 326 -10.62 17.36 36.12
C GLY A 326 -9.75 17.95 35.00
N HIS A 327 -10.31 18.02 33.78
CA HIS A 327 -9.88 18.81 32.61
C HIS A 327 -8.92 18.16 31.58
N THR A 328 -9.48 17.31 30.72
CA THR A 328 -8.80 16.69 29.56
C THR A 328 -8.92 17.46 28.23
N ASN A 329 -9.57 18.63 28.17
CA ASN A 329 -9.85 19.28 26.87
C ASN A 329 -8.93 20.45 26.46
N ASP A 330 -8.24 21.13 27.38
CA ASP A 330 -7.41 22.30 27.00
C ASP A 330 -6.02 21.93 26.43
N ARG A 331 -5.53 20.73 26.78
CA ARG A 331 -4.24 20.21 26.29
C ARG A 331 -4.25 19.88 24.79
N GLN A 332 -5.42 19.70 24.18
CA GLN A 332 -5.56 19.42 22.75
C GLN A 332 -5.61 20.69 21.90
N LEU A 333 -6.13 21.79 22.43
CA LEU A 333 -6.22 23.10 21.75
C LEU A 333 -4.85 23.74 21.58
N PHE A 334 -4.00 23.70 22.62
CA PHE A 334 -2.61 24.15 22.53
C PHE A 334 -1.75 23.32 21.55
N LYS A 335 -2.01 22.01 21.45
CA LYS A 335 -1.33 21.13 20.48
C LYS A 335 -1.73 21.41 19.03
N LYS A 336 -3.02 21.70 18.76
CA LYS A 336 -3.52 22.08 17.43
C LYS A 336 -3.03 23.47 17.01
N MET A 337 -2.98 24.43 17.93
CA MET A 337 -2.47 25.78 17.64
C MET A 337 -0.96 25.77 17.36
N LYS A 338 -0.18 24.96 18.10
CA LYS A 338 1.26 24.75 17.85
C LYS A 338 1.53 24.04 16.51
N HIS A 339 0.69 23.08 16.11
CA HIS A 339 0.84 22.36 14.84
C HIS A 339 0.56 23.25 13.61
N ASN A 340 -0.40 24.19 13.72
CA ASN A 340 -0.67 25.15 12.66
C ASN A 340 0.38 26.28 12.59
N LEU A 341 0.94 26.72 13.72
CA LEU A 341 1.99 27.74 13.72
C LEU A 341 3.34 27.18 13.21
N MET A 342 3.66 25.91 13.49
CA MET A 342 4.86 25.24 12.94
C MET A 342 4.81 25.14 11.41
N ARG A 343 3.62 24.89 10.83
CA ARG A 343 3.43 24.82 9.37
C ARG A 343 3.65 26.13 8.63
N VAL A 344 3.56 27.28 9.31
CA VAL A 344 3.72 28.60 8.70
C VAL A 344 5.19 29.07 8.78
N VAL A 345 5.96 28.60 9.78
CA VAL A 345 7.36 28.97 9.97
C VAL A 345 8.32 28.06 9.18
N ASP A 346 7.92 26.83 8.86
CA ASP A 346 8.73 25.87 8.07
C ASP A 346 8.78 26.16 6.55
N SER A 347 8.20 27.25 6.06
CA SER A 347 8.22 27.54 4.61
C SER A 347 9.61 27.94 4.07
N GLU A 348 10.60 28.17 4.94
CA GLU A 348 11.90 28.72 4.57
C GLU A 348 13.09 27.74 4.75
N MET A 349 12.86 26.50 5.20
CA MET A 349 13.94 25.50 5.32
C MET A 349 13.42 24.09 5.02
N MET A 350 13.57 23.61 3.79
CA MET A 350 13.03 22.30 3.39
C MET A 350 14.10 21.29 2.95
N ASP A 351 13.97 20.10 3.55
CA ASP A 351 14.71 18.85 3.38
C ASP A 351 14.71 18.35 1.91
N PRO A 352 15.87 17.97 1.33
CA PRO A 352 15.96 17.50 -0.06
C PRO A 352 15.17 16.22 -0.40
N ASN A 353 14.78 15.39 0.59
CA ASN A 353 14.40 13.99 0.34
C ASN A 353 12.90 13.64 0.46
N HIS A 354 11.96 14.58 0.30
CA HIS A 354 10.53 14.23 0.23
C HIS A 354 10.13 13.72 -1.17
N PRO A 355 9.55 12.51 -1.33
CA PRO A 355 9.12 11.99 -2.64
C PRO A 355 7.85 12.73 -3.10
N MET A 356 8.03 13.75 -3.93
CA MET A 356 6.96 14.61 -4.41
C MET A 356 6.81 14.46 -5.92
N ASN A 357 5.56 14.38 -6.38
CA ASN A 357 5.23 14.25 -7.80
C ASN A 357 5.90 15.38 -8.62
N ALA A 358 6.51 15.04 -9.77
CA ALA A 358 7.24 15.99 -10.62
C ALA A 358 6.40 17.23 -11.02
N LEU A 359 5.09 17.06 -11.25
CA LEU A 359 4.19 18.19 -11.51
C LEU A 359 4.08 19.14 -10.31
N MET A 360 4.04 18.58 -9.10
CA MET A 360 3.93 19.34 -7.85
C MET A 360 5.25 20.06 -7.53
N ARG A 361 6.39 19.39 -7.71
CA ARG A 361 7.73 20.00 -7.60
C ARG A 361 7.87 21.16 -8.59
N LEU A 362 7.51 20.95 -9.86
CA LEU A 362 7.66 21.97 -10.88
C LEU A 362 6.73 23.18 -10.63
N ASN A 363 5.50 22.96 -10.17
CA ASN A 363 4.59 24.06 -9.84
C ASN A 363 5.03 24.86 -8.61
N GLN A 364 5.77 24.24 -7.67
CA GLN A 364 6.36 24.96 -6.54
C GLN A 364 7.55 25.83 -6.95
N VAL A 365 8.43 25.30 -7.81
CA VAL A 365 9.60 26.05 -8.31
C VAL A 365 9.18 27.15 -9.29
N HIS A 366 8.18 26.88 -10.12
CA HIS A 366 7.65 27.81 -11.12
C HIS A 366 6.11 27.83 -11.09
N PRO A 367 5.50 28.63 -10.19
CA PRO A 367 4.05 28.78 -10.15
C PRO A 367 3.54 29.49 -11.41
N GLY A 368 2.37 29.09 -11.90
CA GLY A 368 1.73 29.72 -13.06
C GLY A 368 2.13 29.21 -14.44
N LEU A 369 2.94 28.14 -14.54
CA LEU A 369 3.33 27.51 -15.81
C LEU A 369 2.12 27.01 -16.63
N GLN A 370 2.11 27.35 -17.93
CA GLN A 370 1.06 26.93 -18.86
C GLN A 370 1.51 25.76 -19.73
N TYR A 371 0.79 24.65 -19.63
CA TYR A 371 1.01 23.48 -20.48
C TYR A 371 0.13 23.56 -21.73
N LYS A 372 0.72 23.43 -22.92
CA LYS A 372 0.04 23.42 -24.21
C LYS A 372 0.00 22.00 -24.78
N LEU A 373 -1.14 21.59 -25.30
CA LEU A 373 -1.27 20.33 -26.05
C LEU A 373 -0.84 20.63 -27.49
N LEU A 374 0.21 19.97 -27.98
CA LEU A 374 0.73 20.16 -29.33
C LEU A 374 0.09 19.20 -30.33
N SER A 375 -0.03 17.92 -29.95
CA SER A 375 -0.62 16.92 -30.83
C SER A 375 -1.37 15.83 -30.04
N GLN A 376 -2.37 15.26 -30.71
CA GLN A 376 -3.06 14.04 -30.32
C GLN A 376 -3.09 13.13 -31.55
N SER A 377 -2.36 12.03 -31.51
CA SER A 377 -2.22 11.07 -32.61
C SER A 377 -2.46 9.63 -32.12
N GLY A 378 -2.41 8.66 -33.03
CA GLY A 378 -2.57 7.25 -32.72
C GLY A 378 -4.01 6.74 -32.77
N PRO A 379 -4.20 5.41 -32.75
CA PRO A 379 -5.53 4.80 -32.77
C PRO A 379 -6.37 5.18 -31.55
N VAL A 380 -7.70 5.13 -31.67
CA VAL A 380 -8.62 5.45 -30.55
C VAL A 380 -8.34 4.60 -29.31
N HIS A 381 -7.90 3.36 -29.49
CA HIS A 381 -7.54 2.44 -28.40
C HIS A 381 -6.13 2.68 -27.82
N THR A 382 -5.25 3.41 -28.53
CA THR A 382 -3.88 3.72 -28.11
C THR A 382 -3.50 5.17 -28.50
N PRO A 383 -4.13 6.18 -27.89
CA PRO A 383 -3.86 7.57 -28.21
C PRO A 383 -2.53 8.05 -27.61
N VAL A 384 -1.77 8.80 -28.39
CA VAL A 384 -0.53 9.46 -27.99
C VAL A 384 -0.79 10.96 -27.91
N PHE A 385 -0.59 11.53 -26.73
CA PHE A 385 -0.74 12.96 -26.48
C PHE A 385 0.63 13.58 -26.26
N THR A 386 0.91 14.67 -26.97
CA THR A 386 2.17 15.39 -26.85
C THR A 386 1.93 16.76 -26.23
N MET A 387 2.57 17.01 -25.09
CA MET A 387 2.43 18.23 -24.31
C MET A 387 3.73 19.02 -24.36
N SER A 388 3.64 20.35 -24.31
CA SER A 388 4.76 21.24 -24.13
C SER A 388 4.55 22.27 -23.02
N VAL A 389 5.64 22.76 -22.47
CA VAL A 389 5.68 23.85 -21.50
C VAL A 389 6.89 24.73 -21.79
N ASP A 390 6.72 26.03 -21.71
CA ASP A 390 7.81 27.01 -21.83
C ASP A 390 8.28 27.41 -20.42
N VAL A 391 9.55 27.16 -20.12
CA VAL A 391 10.19 27.54 -18.86
C VAL A 391 11.47 28.29 -19.19
N GLN A 392 11.59 29.54 -18.72
CA GLN A 392 12.77 30.39 -18.91
C GLN A 392 13.20 30.56 -20.38
N GLY A 393 12.24 30.61 -21.32
CA GLY A 393 12.50 30.77 -22.75
C GLY A 393 12.90 29.48 -23.47
N THR A 394 12.86 28.34 -22.78
CA THR A 394 13.10 27.01 -23.36
C THR A 394 11.79 26.23 -23.40
N VAL A 395 11.38 25.79 -24.59
CA VAL A 395 10.18 24.96 -24.77
C VAL A 395 10.56 23.49 -24.59
N HIS A 396 9.96 22.84 -23.60
CA HIS A 396 10.15 21.42 -23.33
C HIS A 396 8.91 20.62 -23.74
N GLU A 397 9.13 19.55 -24.51
CA GLU A 397 8.07 18.70 -25.06
C GLU A 397 8.25 17.22 -24.67
N ALA A 398 7.14 16.53 -24.38
CA ALA A 398 7.08 15.09 -24.15
C ALA A 398 5.70 14.49 -24.43
N SER A 399 5.68 13.22 -24.82
CA SER A 399 4.47 12.47 -25.18
C SER A 399 4.09 11.42 -24.15
N GLY A 400 2.81 11.06 -24.08
CA GLY A 400 2.31 9.99 -23.22
C GLY A 400 0.95 9.46 -23.65
N SER A 401 0.59 8.28 -23.14
CA SER A 401 -0.69 7.58 -23.40
C SER A 401 -1.95 8.35 -22.96
N SER A 402 -1.77 9.41 -22.16
CA SER A 402 -2.84 10.31 -21.73
C SER A 402 -2.30 11.73 -21.58
N LYS A 403 -3.19 12.74 -21.64
CA LYS A 403 -2.82 14.14 -21.35
C LYS A 403 -2.15 14.30 -19.98
N LYS A 404 -2.50 13.45 -19.00
CA LYS A 404 -1.94 13.48 -17.64
C LYS A 404 -0.53 12.90 -17.59
N THR A 405 -0.29 11.76 -18.24
CA THR A 405 1.03 11.13 -18.31
C THR A 405 2.00 11.97 -19.15
N ALA A 406 1.52 12.56 -20.24
CA ALA A 406 2.28 13.51 -21.06
C ALA A 406 2.72 14.75 -20.24
N LYS A 407 1.79 15.41 -19.52
CA LYS A 407 2.12 16.53 -18.62
C LYS A 407 3.16 16.16 -17.55
N LEU A 408 3.04 14.96 -16.98
CA LEU A 408 3.99 14.47 -15.98
C LEU A 408 5.38 14.23 -16.56
N LYS A 409 5.47 13.63 -17.77
CA LYS A 409 6.73 13.40 -18.48
C LYS A 409 7.40 14.74 -18.87
N VAL A 410 6.62 15.72 -19.33
CA VAL A 410 7.11 17.09 -19.59
C VAL A 410 7.69 17.71 -18.31
N ALA A 411 6.95 17.65 -17.19
CA ALA A 411 7.39 18.24 -15.93
C ALA A 411 8.70 17.62 -15.42
N ARG A 412 8.89 16.32 -15.62
CA ARG A 412 10.13 15.61 -15.28
C ARG A 412 11.31 16.10 -16.14
N LYS A 413 11.10 16.24 -17.45
CA LYS A 413 12.12 16.73 -18.40
C LYS A 413 12.57 18.15 -18.06
N VAL A 414 11.64 19.01 -17.65
CA VAL A 414 11.94 20.37 -17.18
C VAL A 414 12.74 20.36 -15.88
N LEU A 415 12.31 19.59 -14.87
CA LEU A 415 13.02 19.53 -13.59
C LEU A 415 14.45 19.01 -13.74
N GLN A 416 14.67 18.05 -14.64
CA GLN A 416 15.99 17.54 -14.98
C GLN A 416 16.85 18.61 -15.66
N ALA A 417 16.29 19.39 -16.60
CA ALA A 417 16.98 20.51 -17.23
C ALA A 417 17.34 21.63 -16.25
N LEU A 418 16.53 21.82 -15.20
CA LEU A 418 16.78 22.78 -14.12
C LEU A 418 17.71 22.26 -13.02
N GLY A 419 18.29 21.05 -13.16
CA GLY A 419 19.26 20.50 -12.22
C GLY A 419 18.66 19.93 -10.92
N TYR A 420 17.34 19.71 -10.85
CA TYR A 420 16.72 19.06 -9.69
C TYR A 420 16.80 17.53 -9.83
N PRO A 421 17.11 16.79 -8.73
CA PRO A 421 17.14 15.33 -8.76
C PRO A 421 15.72 14.79 -9.00
N ALA A 422 15.47 14.31 -10.23
CA ALA A 422 14.26 13.58 -10.55
C ALA A 422 14.34 12.20 -9.88
N GLY A 423 13.47 11.92 -8.92
CA GLY A 423 13.47 10.66 -8.15
C GLY A 423 13.43 9.40 -9.04
N PHE A 424 14.05 8.33 -8.53
CA PHE A 424 14.18 7.00 -9.15
C PHE A 424 12.88 6.44 -9.74
N GLU A 425 13.04 5.69 -10.83
CA GLU A 425 12.02 5.14 -11.71
C GLU A 425 11.14 4.05 -11.07
N VAL A 426 9.86 4.08 -11.42
CA VAL A 426 9.06 2.86 -11.57
C VAL A 426 8.69 2.82 -13.04
N ASP A 427 9.10 1.75 -13.71
CA ASP A 427 8.79 1.48 -15.11
C ASP A 427 7.27 1.47 -15.31
N LEU A 428 6.76 2.41 -16.11
CA LEU A 428 5.34 2.81 -16.15
C LEU A 428 4.68 2.45 -17.49
N ASP A 429 5.24 1.49 -18.21
CA ASP A 429 4.67 1.01 -19.48
C ASP A 429 4.01 -0.39 -19.36
N SER A 430 3.98 -1.02 -18.17
CA SER A 430 3.43 -2.38 -17.98
C SER A 430 2.02 -2.48 -17.35
N LEU A 431 1.26 -1.39 -17.19
CA LEU A 431 -0.07 -1.42 -16.53
C LEU A 431 -1.26 -1.21 -17.46
N SER A 432 -1.13 -1.41 -18.77
CA SER A 432 -2.23 -1.19 -19.73
C SER A 432 -2.78 -2.44 -20.43
N ALA A 433 -2.46 -3.65 -19.97
CA ALA A 433 -2.99 -4.88 -20.54
C ALA A 433 -3.57 -5.77 -19.44
N ASP A 434 -4.83 -5.53 -19.09
CA ASP A 434 -5.87 -6.55 -18.91
C ASP A 434 -7.14 -5.92 -18.35
N GLU A 435 -8.27 -6.62 -18.52
CA GLU A 435 -9.66 -6.30 -18.14
C GLU A 435 -10.56 -5.81 -19.28
N ARG A 436 -10.91 -6.74 -20.18
CA ARG A 436 -12.28 -6.90 -20.70
C ARG A 436 -12.61 -8.38 -20.95
N SER A 437 -13.36 -9.00 -20.04
CA SER A 437 -14.31 -10.05 -20.38
C SER A 437 -15.43 -10.12 -19.32
N ASP A 438 -16.67 -10.13 -19.79
CA ASP A 438 -17.92 -9.95 -19.05
C ASP A 438 -18.38 -11.19 -18.24
N GLY A 439 -19.18 -10.98 -17.18
CA GLY A 439 -20.05 -12.02 -16.62
C GLY A 439 -20.48 -11.87 -15.14
N GLU A 440 -21.56 -11.12 -14.91
CA GLU A 440 -22.59 -11.23 -13.83
C GLU A 440 -22.23 -11.24 -12.32
N GLY A 441 -22.98 -10.42 -11.54
CA GLY A 441 -23.36 -10.79 -10.15
C GLY A 441 -23.08 -9.83 -8.98
N ARG A 442 -23.86 -8.73 -8.88
CA ARG A 442 -24.36 -8.05 -7.65
C ARG A 442 -23.46 -7.78 -6.41
N ASN A 443 -23.43 -6.47 -6.09
CA ASN A 443 -23.72 -5.78 -4.81
C ASN A 443 -22.59 -5.35 -3.82
N HIS A 444 -22.51 -4.01 -3.69
CA HIS A 444 -22.08 -3.13 -2.57
C HIS A 444 -20.64 -3.25 -2.03
N ARG A 445 -19.81 -2.20 -1.94
CA ARG A 445 -20.03 -0.83 -1.42
C ARG A 445 -18.90 0.09 -1.93
N SER A 446 -19.23 1.32 -2.33
CA SER A 446 -18.29 2.31 -2.89
C SER A 446 -18.17 3.53 -1.97
N GLU A 447 -16.94 4.03 -1.80
CA GLU A 447 -16.67 5.47 -1.60
C GLU A 447 -15.46 5.86 -2.46
N ARG A 448 -15.72 6.48 -3.62
CA ARG A 448 -14.73 7.13 -4.49
C ARG A 448 -15.13 8.60 -4.67
N ASN A 449 -14.22 9.51 -4.32
CA ASN A 449 -14.39 10.96 -4.51
C ASN A 449 -13.92 11.40 -5.91
N ASP A 450 -14.77 12.15 -6.60
CA ASP A 450 -14.55 12.72 -7.93
C ASP A 450 -13.85 14.09 -7.91
N ARG A 451 -13.06 14.32 -8.97
CA ARG A 451 -12.26 15.50 -9.27
C ARG A 451 -13.06 16.55 -10.05
N MET A 452 -12.74 17.82 -9.84
CA MET A 452 -13.19 18.98 -10.64
C MET A 452 -12.04 19.47 -11.54
N SER A 453 -12.35 19.91 -12.76
CA SER A 453 -11.47 20.75 -13.58
C SER A 453 -12.26 21.93 -14.16
N THR A 454 -11.57 23.06 -14.21
CA THR A 454 -12.02 24.41 -14.55
C THR A 454 -11.85 24.70 -16.04
N SER A 455 -12.75 25.51 -16.60
CA SER A 455 -12.49 26.28 -17.83
C SER A 455 -13.09 27.68 -17.73
N SER A 456 -12.29 28.67 -18.11
CA SER A 456 -12.57 30.10 -18.13
C SER A 456 -13.05 30.55 -19.53
N ARG A 457 -13.92 31.56 -19.62
CA ARG A 457 -14.03 32.46 -20.80
C ARG A 457 -14.80 33.75 -20.51
N SER A 458 -14.43 34.81 -21.22
CA SER A 458 -14.71 36.24 -21.00
C SER A 458 -15.71 36.86 -22.02
N ASN A 459 -16.43 37.87 -21.53
CA ASN A 459 -17.45 38.84 -22.05
C ASN A 459 -17.58 39.16 -23.57
N SER A 460 -18.83 39.36 -24.05
CA SER A 460 -19.47 40.69 -24.33
C SER A 460 -20.85 40.60 -25.08
N VAL A 461 -21.87 41.34 -24.59
CA VAL A 461 -23.00 42.09 -25.25
C VAL A 461 -23.75 41.40 -26.43
N THR A 462 -25.07 41.09 -26.44
CA THR A 462 -26.27 41.95 -26.33
C THR A 462 -27.54 41.07 -26.15
N SER A 463 -28.60 41.64 -25.61
CA SER A 463 -29.91 41.09 -25.22
C SER A 463 -30.71 40.33 -26.29
N THR A 464 -31.31 39.18 -25.92
CA THR A 464 -32.75 38.86 -26.02
C THR A 464 -33.06 37.59 -25.20
N ASP A 465 -34.26 37.58 -24.59
CA ASP A 465 -34.73 36.64 -23.57
C ASP A 465 -34.71 35.15 -23.97
N THR A 466 -34.03 34.33 -23.18
CA THR A 466 -34.39 32.92 -22.93
C THR A 466 -33.85 32.48 -21.56
N CYS A 467 -34.66 31.73 -20.82
CA CYS A 467 -34.46 31.37 -19.42
C CYS A 467 -33.35 30.31 -19.26
N GLU A 468 -32.14 30.72 -18.85
CA GLU A 468 -31.03 29.81 -18.48
C GLU A 468 -30.96 29.61 -16.96
N SER A 469 -31.00 28.34 -16.54
CA SER A 469 -30.75 27.88 -15.17
C SER A 469 -29.26 28.03 -14.81
N ARG A 470 -28.90 29.22 -14.32
CA ARG A 470 -27.57 29.49 -13.76
C ARG A 470 -27.30 28.57 -12.57
N ILE A 471 -26.15 27.89 -12.59
CA ILE A 471 -25.58 27.23 -11.41
C ILE A 471 -25.41 28.29 -10.30
N PRO A 472 -25.98 28.11 -9.09
CA PRO A 472 -25.85 29.11 -8.04
C PRO A 472 -24.41 29.20 -7.55
N GLY A 473 -23.86 30.42 -7.48
CA GLY A 473 -22.60 30.69 -6.78
C GLY A 473 -22.67 30.29 -5.30
N PRO A 474 -21.53 30.33 -4.57
CA PRO A 474 -21.50 29.98 -3.14
C PRO A 474 -22.54 30.79 -2.36
N LEU A 475 -23.45 30.11 -1.66
CA LEU A 475 -24.43 30.77 -0.79
C LEU A 475 -23.70 31.41 0.39
N LEU A 476 -23.72 32.74 0.48
CA LEU A 476 -23.12 33.54 1.55
C LEU A 476 -24.20 34.24 2.39
N THR A 477 -23.93 34.46 3.67
CA THR A 477 -24.75 35.28 4.55
C THR A 477 -24.53 36.77 4.27
N PRO A 478 -25.38 37.68 4.80
CA PRO A 478 -25.15 39.13 4.69
C PRO A 478 -23.79 39.60 5.25
N GLY A 479 -23.15 38.79 6.11
CA GLY A 479 -21.80 39.02 6.62
C GLY A 479 -20.67 38.48 5.74
N GLY A 480 -20.97 38.00 4.52
CA GLY A 480 -19.97 37.45 3.59
C GLY A 480 -19.39 36.09 4.02
N LYS A 481 -19.91 35.49 5.10
CA LYS A 481 -19.47 34.20 5.62
C LYS A 481 -20.33 33.06 5.06
N ASN A 482 -19.83 31.83 5.16
CA ASN A 482 -20.63 30.65 4.85
C ASN A 482 -21.70 30.45 5.95
N PRO A 483 -22.99 30.27 5.59
CA PRO A 483 -24.07 30.07 6.56
C PRO A 483 -23.82 28.97 7.60
N VAL A 484 -23.18 27.87 7.22
CA VAL A 484 -22.85 26.77 8.15
C VAL A 484 -21.84 27.23 9.21
N MET A 485 -20.88 28.06 8.80
CA MET A 485 -19.83 28.57 9.67
C MET A 485 -20.40 29.60 10.66
N GLU A 486 -21.24 30.51 10.19
CA GLU A 486 -21.88 31.52 11.04
C GLU A 486 -22.88 30.90 12.02
N LEU A 487 -23.63 29.87 11.61
CA LEU A 487 -24.52 29.16 12.53
C LEU A 487 -23.74 28.40 13.60
N ASN A 488 -22.60 27.79 13.25
CA ASN A 488 -21.72 27.12 14.21
C ASN A 488 -20.99 28.09 15.15
N GLU A 489 -20.77 29.34 14.73
CA GLU A 489 -20.28 30.42 15.61
C GLU A 489 -21.33 30.79 16.67
N LYS A 490 -22.64 30.76 16.32
CA LYS A 490 -23.75 31.05 17.24
C LYS A 490 -24.05 29.88 18.19
N ARG A 491 -24.04 28.65 17.67
CA ARG A 491 -24.30 27.42 18.43
C ARG A 491 -23.30 26.34 18.00
N ARG A 492 -22.42 25.94 18.91
CA ARG A 492 -21.41 24.89 18.61
C ARG A 492 -22.04 23.50 18.75
N GLY A 493 -21.65 22.59 17.85
CA GLY A 493 -22.00 21.17 17.97
C GLY A 493 -23.34 20.76 17.33
N LEU A 494 -23.86 21.55 16.39
CA LEU A 494 -25.11 21.25 15.67
C LEU A 494 -24.98 20.03 14.76
N LYS A 495 -26.00 19.17 14.76
CA LYS A 495 -26.07 17.96 13.91
C LYS A 495 -26.90 18.24 12.66
N TYR A 496 -26.39 17.79 11.52
CA TYR A 496 -27.07 17.89 10.22
C TYR A 496 -27.40 16.49 9.72
N GLU A 497 -28.68 16.23 9.46
CA GLU A 497 -29.17 14.93 9.02
C GLU A 497 -29.69 14.99 7.59
N LEU A 498 -29.42 13.95 6.81
CA LEU A 498 -29.92 13.82 5.44
C LEU A 498 -31.28 13.12 5.47
N ILE A 499 -32.33 13.86 5.12
CA ILE A 499 -33.71 13.34 5.12
C ILE A 499 -34.03 12.64 3.81
N SER A 500 -33.65 13.23 2.68
CA SER A 500 -33.98 12.66 1.37
C SER A 500 -32.95 13.03 0.31
N GLU A 501 -32.64 12.06 -0.54
CA GLU A 501 -31.91 12.22 -1.80
C GLU A 501 -32.86 11.79 -2.91
N THR A 502 -33.22 12.71 -3.80
CA THR A 502 -34.19 12.48 -4.87
C THR A 502 -33.63 13.03 -6.18
N GLY A 503 -33.69 12.25 -7.25
CA GLY A 503 -33.25 12.66 -8.59
C GLY A 503 -32.23 11.70 -9.24
N GLY A 504 -32.12 11.76 -10.56
CA GLY A 504 -31.15 11.00 -11.35
C GLY A 504 -29.75 11.60 -11.30
N SER A 505 -28.75 10.93 -11.90
CA SER A 505 -27.33 11.30 -11.82
C SER A 505 -26.99 12.75 -12.18
N TYR A 506 -27.79 13.41 -13.03
CA TYR A 506 -27.58 14.77 -13.50
C TYR A 506 -28.47 15.83 -12.82
N ASP A 507 -29.43 15.45 -11.97
CA ASP A 507 -30.29 16.38 -11.23
C ASP A 507 -30.62 15.83 -9.84
N LYS A 508 -29.58 15.52 -9.06
CA LYS A 508 -29.74 15.05 -7.69
C LYS A 508 -30.09 16.21 -6.77
N ARG A 509 -31.20 16.11 -6.07
CA ARG A 509 -31.61 17.05 -5.03
C ARG A 509 -31.50 16.40 -3.66
N PHE A 510 -30.74 17.04 -2.79
CA PHE A 510 -30.53 16.62 -1.41
C PHE A 510 -31.32 17.53 -0.50
N ILE A 511 -31.96 16.95 0.51
CA ILE A 511 -32.66 17.71 1.53
C ILE A 511 -32.09 17.35 2.90
N ILE A 512 -31.51 18.37 3.54
CA ILE A 512 -30.82 18.27 4.83
C ILE A 512 -31.63 19.01 5.89
N GLU A 513 -31.70 18.46 7.09
CA GLU A 513 -32.27 19.10 8.28
C GLU A 513 -31.19 19.38 9.32
N VAL A 514 -31.35 20.49 10.03
CA VAL A 514 -30.55 20.86 11.20
C VAL A 514 -31.50 21.23 12.34
N GLU A 515 -31.24 20.71 13.53
CA GLU A 515 -31.98 21.04 14.73
C GLU A 515 -31.20 22.09 15.52
N VAL A 516 -31.83 23.24 15.78
CA VAL A 516 -31.25 24.37 16.53
C VAL A 516 -32.30 24.83 17.54
N ASP A 517 -31.96 24.79 18.82
CA ASP A 517 -32.84 25.23 19.93
C ASP A 517 -34.24 24.57 19.86
N GLU A 518 -34.26 23.23 19.70
CA GLU A 518 -35.47 22.39 19.57
C GLU A 518 -36.37 22.71 18.34
N GLN A 519 -35.86 23.52 17.40
CA GLN A 519 -36.52 23.82 16.14
C GLN A 519 -35.76 23.18 14.96
N LYS A 520 -36.51 22.55 14.06
CA LYS A 520 -35.96 21.84 12.90
C LYS A 520 -36.04 22.70 11.64
N PHE A 521 -34.90 22.88 10.99
CA PHE A 521 -34.76 23.69 9.78
C PHE A 521 -34.27 22.84 8.62
N ARG A 522 -35.02 22.87 7.51
CA ARG A 522 -34.77 22.05 6.34
C ARG A 522 -34.27 22.90 5.17
N GLY A 523 -33.27 22.39 4.45
CA GLY A 523 -32.68 23.04 3.28
C GLY A 523 -32.45 22.07 2.14
N SER A 524 -32.80 22.47 0.92
CA SER A 524 -32.58 21.68 -0.29
C SER A 524 -31.46 22.23 -1.17
N GLY A 525 -30.74 21.37 -1.87
CA GLY A 525 -29.74 21.80 -2.85
C GLY A 525 -29.25 20.68 -3.79
N PRO A 526 -28.53 21.04 -4.86
CA PRO A 526 -28.03 20.08 -5.87
C PRO A 526 -26.89 19.19 -5.36
N ASN A 527 -26.33 19.51 -4.20
CA ASN A 527 -25.35 18.69 -3.50
C ASN A 527 -25.54 18.82 -1.98
N LYS A 528 -25.03 17.85 -1.21
CA LYS A 528 -25.16 17.82 0.26
C LYS A 528 -24.61 19.09 0.93
N LYS A 529 -23.61 19.74 0.32
CA LYS A 529 -22.98 20.98 0.85
C LYS A 529 -23.90 22.20 0.68
N ALA A 530 -24.53 22.36 -0.47
CA ALA A 530 -25.49 23.42 -0.76
C ALA A 530 -26.78 23.23 0.06
N ALA A 531 -27.24 21.99 0.21
CA ALA A 531 -28.38 21.67 1.07
C ALA A 531 -28.11 22.02 2.55
N LYS A 532 -26.91 21.69 3.07
CA LYS A 532 -26.46 22.12 4.42
C LYS A 532 -26.40 23.64 4.57
N ALA A 533 -25.84 24.35 3.60
CA ALA A 533 -25.76 25.81 3.62
C ALA A 533 -27.16 26.46 3.58
N SER A 534 -28.08 25.90 2.78
CA SER A 534 -29.47 26.34 2.69
C SER A 534 -30.22 26.13 4.02
N ALA A 535 -30.05 24.96 4.66
CA ALA A 535 -30.65 24.66 5.97
C ALA A 535 -30.11 25.58 7.07
N ALA A 536 -28.79 25.80 7.09
CA ALA A 536 -28.15 26.68 8.05
C ALA A 536 -28.56 28.15 7.87
N LEU A 537 -28.74 28.59 6.63
CA LEU A 537 -29.22 29.93 6.31
C LEU A 537 -30.67 30.14 6.76
N ALA A 538 -31.53 29.13 6.59
CA ALA A 538 -32.92 29.16 7.09
C ALA A 538 -32.97 29.28 8.62
N ALA A 539 -32.13 28.53 9.33
CA ALA A 539 -32.00 28.62 10.79
C ALA A 539 -31.47 30.00 11.23
N LEU A 540 -30.42 30.51 10.57
CA LEU A 540 -29.87 31.85 10.84
C LEU A 540 -30.90 32.96 10.66
N LYS A 541 -31.66 32.91 9.57
CA LYS A 541 -32.72 33.89 9.29
C LYS A 541 -33.87 33.83 10.28
N ARG A 542 -34.21 32.65 10.81
CA ARG A 542 -35.36 32.51 11.72
C ARG A 542 -35.01 32.83 13.17
N LEU A 543 -33.81 32.45 13.61
CA LEU A 543 -33.41 32.54 15.01
C LEU A 543 -32.52 33.75 15.33
N PHE A 544 -31.87 34.36 14.33
CA PHE A 544 -30.83 35.37 14.56
C PHE A 544 -30.96 36.65 13.71
N SER A 545 -32.07 36.89 13.02
CA SER A 545 -32.27 38.09 12.18
C SER A 545 -32.60 39.39 12.94
N ASP A 546 -32.89 39.33 14.25
CA ASP A 546 -33.44 40.49 14.99
C ASP A 546 -32.38 41.41 15.62
N SER A 547 -31.20 41.54 15.03
CA SER A 547 -30.18 42.44 15.56
C SER A 547 -29.29 43.02 14.47
N LYS A 548 -29.91 43.72 13.50
CA LYS A 548 -29.24 44.73 12.64
C LYS A 548 -30.26 45.47 11.77
N ASP A 549 -31.00 46.40 12.37
CA ASP A 549 -31.41 47.61 11.63
C ASP A 549 -31.68 48.80 12.56
N PRO A 550 -30.75 49.78 12.68
CA PRO A 550 -31.09 51.11 13.11
C PRO A 550 -31.46 51.90 11.85
N ARG A 551 -32.76 51.94 11.53
CA ARG A 551 -33.50 52.98 10.78
C ARG A 551 -34.70 52.36 10.07
N ASN A 552 -35.79 52.12 10.80
CA ASN A 552 -37.07 52.61 10.30
C ASN A 552 -38.02 52.97 11.44
N LYS A 553 -38.33 54.25 11.51
CA LYS A 553 -39.35 54.85 12.39
C LYS A 553 -40.66 54.86 11.60
N LYS A 554 -41.77 54.54 12.28
CA LYS A 554 -43.18 54.59 11.85
C LYS A 554 -43.73 53.33 11.16
N ARG A 555 -44.43 52.51 11.95
CA ARG A 555 -45.90 52.38 11.91
C ARG A 555 -46.34 51.67 13.19
N GLY A 556 -46.99 52.43 14.08
CA GLY A 556 -47.57 51.86 15.30
C GLY A 556 -48.84 51.06 14.99
N PRO A 557 -49.14 49.98 15.74
CA PRO A 557 -50.46 49.37 15.72
C PRO A 557 -51.40 50.16 16.63
N GLY A 558 -52.46 50.72 16.05
CA GLY A 558 -53.58 51.26 16.82
C GLY A 558 -54.40 50.14 17.42
N THR A 559 -54.54 50.13 18.74
CA THR A 559 -55.57 49.38 19.47
C THR A 559 -56.88 50.18 19.44
N PRO A 560 -58.04 49.54 19.20
CA PRO A 560 -59.33 50.20 19.36
C PRO A 560 -59.76 50.15 20.84
N VAL A 561 -60.12 51.31 21.39
CA VAL A 561 -60.87 51.44 22.65
C VAL A 561 -62.35 51.54 22.27
N GLY A 562 -63.18 50.66 22.84
CA GLY A 562 -64.63 50.71 22.68
C GLY A 562 -65.27 51.77 23.58
N GLY A 563 -66.42 52.30 23.16
CA GLY A 563 -67.34 53.01 24.05
C GLY A 563 -68.30 53.98 23.36
N GLN A 564 -69.59 53.67 23.53
CA GLN A 564 -70.80 54.52 23.42
C GLN A 564 -71.39 54.69 22.00
N THR A 565 -72.52 54.07 21.62
CA THR A 565 -73.94 54.33 22.03
C THR A 565 -74.23 55.82 22.14
N SER A 566 -75.18 56.43 21.43
CA SER A 566 -76.58 56.04 21.35
C SER A 566 -77.38 56.94 20.39
N LEU A 567 -78.59 56.48 20.04
CA LEU A 567 -79.75 57.24 19.50
C LEU A 567 -79.68 57.53 17.99
N SER A 568 -80.75 57.40 17.20
CA SER A 568 -82.10 56.85 17.38
C SER A 568 -82.81 57.01 16.04
N ALA A 569 -83.54 55.97 15.63
CA ALA A 569 -84.83 55.99 14.94
C ALA A 569 -85.17 57.08 13.88
N HIS A 570 -85.39 56.57 12.66
CA HIS A 570 -86.42 56.95 11.67
C HIS A 570 -86.25 58.20 10.80
N PRO A 571 -86.91 58.25 9.62
CA PRO A 571 -87.67 57.19 8.94
C PRO A 571 -86.91 56.53 7.77
#